data_AF-A0A933VLP0-F1
#
_entry.id   AF-A0A933VLP0-F1
#
_cell.length_a   1.000
_cell.length_b   1.000
_cell.length_c   1.000
_cell.angle_alpha   90.00
_cell.angle_beta   90.00
_cell.angle_gamma   90.00
#
_symmetry.space_group_name_H-M   'P 1'
#
loop_
_entity.id
_entity.type
_entity.pdbx_description
1 polymer ?
#
loop_
_entity_poly.entity_id
_entity_poly.type
_entity_poly.pdbx_seq_one_letter_code
_entity_poly.pdbx_strand_id
1 'polypeptide(L)'
;MASQSAHEAGGGRRQAHTREQVLHGIRRWHALYGEPPTTADWNPSIARWRAQEWRVARYRAGDPETGAPWPSLNACKRAFGGSFAAAVRAAGLVPHGPGPRAAPGPVRSSGTLTGTIPGNVALDAEVDALRTRIARLEAQLADSRQRARRMSD
;
A
#
# COMPACT_ATOMS: atom_id res chain seq x y z
N MET A 1 10.20 -36.00 -36.13
CA MET A 1 10.16 -34.64 -35.56
C MET A 1 8.75 -34.39 -35.02
N ALA A 2 8.52 -34.69 -33.74
CA ALA A 2 7.25 -34.41 -33.08
C ALA A 2 7.43 -33.18 -32.17
N SER A 3 6.73 -32.10 -32.50
CA SER A 3 6.66 -30.88 -31.69
C SER A 3 5.84 -31.16 -30.43
N GLN A 4 6.48 -31.10 -29.25
CA GLN A 4 5.77 -30.99 -27.98
C GLN A 4 5.66 -29.51 -27.60
N SER A 5 4.61 -28.88 -28.11
CA SER A 5 4.13 -27.59 -27.64
C SER A 5 3.11 -27.83 -26.53
N ALA A 6 3.56 -27.98 -25.28
CA ALA A 6 2.75 -27.84 -24.07
C ALA A 6 3.63 -28.05 -22.84
N HIS A 7 4.18 -26.99 -22.22
CA HIS A 7 4.48 -27.04 -20.78
C HIS A 7 4.79 -25.72 -20.04
N GLU A 8 4.54 -24.53 -20.61
CA GLU A 8 4.81 -23.28 -19.87
C GLU A 8 3.54 -22.57 -19.39
N ALA A 9 2.76 -23.26 -18.55
CA ALA A 9 1.78 -22.64 -17.67
C ALA A 9 2.15 -22.92 -16.21
N GLY A 10 3.36 -22.50 -15.83
CA GLY A 10 3.85 -22.57 -14.46
C GLY A 10 3.18 -21.51 -13.58
N GLY A 11 1.93 -21.76 -13.18
CA GLY A 11 1.27 -21.04 -12.08
C GLY A 11 1.94 -21.36 -10.76
N GLY A 12 3.17 -20.87 -10.57
CA GLY A 12 3.97 -21.10 -9.38
C GLY A 12 3.24 -20.58 -8.16
N ARG A 13 2.88 -21.46 -7.22
CA ARG A 13 2.37 -21.06 -5.91
C ARG A 13 3.39 -20.11 -5.31
N ARG A 14 3.01 -18.83 -5.14
CA ARG A 14 3.86 -17.83 -4.50
C ARG A 14 4.38 -18.41 -3.19
N GLN A 15 5.70 -18.53 -3.09
CA GLN A 15 6.34 -19.16 -1.96
C GLN A 15 5.86 -18.48 -0.68
N ALA A 16 5.45 -19.30 0.28
CA ALA A 16 4.97 -18.83 1.57
C ALA A 16 6.06 -18.03 2.29
N HIS A 17 5.80 -16.79 2.69
CA HIS A 17 6.73 -16.05 3.55
C HIS A 17 6.97 -16.82 4.86
N THR A 18 8.24 -17.06 5.19
CA THR A 18 8.64 -17.64 6.47
C THR A 18 8.44 -16.63 7.60
N ARG A 19 8.53 -17.11 8.84
CA ARG A 19 8.42 -16.25 10.02
C ARG A 19 9.50 -15.16 10.01
N GLU A 20 10.73 -15.50 9.65
CA GLU A 20 11.88 -14.61 9.56
C GLU A 20 11.69 -13.57 8.47
N GLN A 21 11.18 -13.97 7.30
CA GLN A 21 10.86 -13.04 6.21
C GLN A 21 9.77 -12.04 6.61
N VAL A 22 8.77 -12.47 7.40
CA VAL A 22 7.77 -11.55 7.96
C VAL A 22 8.42 -10.55 8.90
N LEU A 23 9.26 -11.00 9.85
CA LEU A 23 9.94 -10.10 10.79
C LEU A 23 10.84 -9.10 10.07
N HIS A 24 11.60 -9.57 9.09
CA HIS A 24 12.44 -8.73 8.25
C HIS A 24 11.60 -7.67 7.52
N GLY A 25 10.52 -8.10 6.86
CA GLY A 25 9.61 -7.20 6.16
C GLY A 25 9.02 -6.12 7.09
N ILE A 26 8.66 -6.46 8.32
CA ILE A 26 8.08 -5.49 9.28
C ILE A 26 9.12 -4.43 9.64
N ARG A 27 10.35 -4.85 9.93
CA ARG A 27 11.45 -3.93 10.29
C ARG A 27 11.85 -3.05 9.12
N ARG A 28 11.93 -3.62 7.92
CA ARG A 28 12.24 -2.89 6.69
C ARG A 28 11.16 -1.87 6.34
N TRP A 29 9.89 -2.24 6.46
CA TRP A 29 8.77 -1.32 6.29
C TRP A 29 8.86 -0.13 7.25
N HIS A 30 9.12 -0.41 8.54
CA HIS A 30 9.30 0.64 9.55
C HIS A 30 10.50 1.54 9.25
N ALA A 31 11.63 0.97 8.85
CA ALA A 31 12.81 1.74 8.46
C ALA A 31 12.53 2.67 7.26
N LEU A 32 11.72 2.19 6.30
CA LEU A 32 11.43 2.93 5.07
C LEU A 32 10.38 4.04 5.28
N TYR A 33 9.37 3.80 6.11
CA TYR A 33 8.21 4.69 6.23
C TYR A 33 8.07 5.34 7.62
N GLY A 34 8.99 5.08 8.55
CA GLY A 34 9.04 5.69 9.88
C GLY A 34 8.01 5.14 10.88
N GLU A 35 7.08 4.29 10.45
CA GLU A 35 6.03 3.74 11.30
C GLU A 35 5.85 2.24 11.08
N PRO A 36 5.47 1.48 12.13
CA PRO A 36 5.17 0.06 11.98
C PRO A 36 4.02 -0.13 10.97
N PRO A 37 4.06 -1.18 10.14
CA PRO A 37 2.98 -1.43 9.20
C PRO A 37 1.66 -1.66 9.94
N THR A 38 0.59 -1.13 9.38
CA THR A 38 -0.79 -1.44 9.75
C THR A 38 -1.32 -2.61 8.91
N THR A 39 -2.52 -3.09 9.23
CA THR A 39 -3.19 -4.11 8.42
C THR A 39 -3.51 -3.64 7.00
N ALA A 40 -3.73 -2.35 6.78
CA ALA A 40 -4.05 -1.79 5.46
C ALA A 40 -2.82 -1.73 4.55
N ASP A 41 -1.63 -1.54 5.12
CA ASP A 41 -0.38 -1.53 4.35
C ASP A 41 -0.12 -2.85 3.65
N TRP A 42 -0.41 -3.97 4.33
CA TRP A 42 -0.09 -5.31 3.85
C TRP A 42 -1.33 -6.06 3.33
N ASN A 43 -2.43 -5.34 3.11
CA ASN A 43 -3.64 -5.84 2.49
C ASN A 43 -4.21 -4.82 1.48
N PRO A 44 -3.90 -4.97 0.19
CA PRO A 44 -4.39 -4.09 -0.86
C PRO A 44 -5.91 -3.95 -0.92
N SER A 45 -6.66 -5.00 -0.56
CA SER A 45 -8.13 -4.94 -0.56
C SER A 45 -8.66 -4.04 0.55
N ILE A 46 -8.06 -4.09 1.75
CA ILE A 46 -8.41 -3.18 2.86
C ILE A 46 -8.01 -1.75 2.52
N ALA A 47 -6.83 -1.54 1.93
CA ALA A 47 -6.39 -0.21 1.50
C ALA A 47 -7.37 0.42 0.50
N ARG A 48 -7.78 -0.34 -0.53
CA ARG A 48 -8.79 0.11 -1.52
C ARG A 48 -10.13 0.41 -0.89
N TRP A 49 -10.61 -0.46 0.00
CA TRP A 49 -11.87 -0.22 0.70
C TRP A 49 -11.83 1.08 1.52
N ARG A 50 -10.65 1.51 1.97
CA ARG A 50 -10.42 2.79 2.67
C ARG A 50 -9.99 3.94 1.75
N ALA A 51 -10.03 3.76 0.43
CA ALA A 51 -9.54 4.72 -0.57
C ALA A 51 -8.07 5.18 -0.33
N GLN A 52 -7.22 4.27 0.15
CA GLN A 52 -5.81 4.54 0.49
C GLN A 52 -4.87 3.98 -0.57
N GLU A 53 -4.99 4.48 -1.79
CA GLU A 53 -4.31 3.92 -2.97
C GLU A 53 -2.79 4.08 -2.92
N TRP A 54 -2.31 5.05 -2.17
CA TRP A 54 -0.89 5.20 -1.84
C TRP A 54 -0.35 4.00 -1.06
N ARG A 55 -1.13 3.35 -0.18
CA ARG A 55 -0.72 2.11 0.51
C ARG A 55 -0.63 0.95 -0.47
N VAL A 56 -1.57 0.87 -1.41
CA VAL A 56 -1.55 -0.15 -2.47
C VAL A 56 -0.31 0.00 -3.34
N ALA A 57 0.06 1.24 -3.70
CA ALA A 57 1.26 1.52 -4.47
C ALA A 57 2.53 1.11 -3.71
N ARG A 58 2.67 1.52 -2.43
CA ARG A 58 3.80 1.12 -1.57
C ARG A 58 3.92 -0.39 -1.42
N TYR A 59 2.80 -1.08 -1.21
CA TYR A 59 2.77 -2.54 -1.11
C TYR A 59 3.21 -3.22 -2.41
N ARG A 60 2.78 -2.69 -3.56
CA ARG A 60 3.13 -3.26 -4.87
C ARG A 60 4.55 -2.96 -5.31
N ALA A 61 5.13 -1.86 -4.84
CA ALA A 61 6.52 -1.50 -5.13
C ALA A 61 7.52 -2.54 -4.58
N GLY A 62 7.16 -3.28 -3.53
CA GLY A 62 8.07 -4.21 -2.87
C GLY A 62 9.14 -3.49 -2.04
N ASP A 63 10.10 -4.25 -1.53
CA ASP A 63 11.26 -3.71 -0.84
C ASP A 63 12.22 -3.08 -1.87
N PRO A 64 12.51 -1.78 -1.80
CA PRO A 64 13.37 -1.11 -2.78
C PRO A 64 14.82 -1.60 -2.76
N GLU A 65 15.31 -2.16 -1.65
CA GLU A 65 16.68 -2.67 -1.58
C GLU A 65 16.82 -4.07 -2.20
N THR A 66 15.84 -4.94 -1.97
CA THR A 66 15.93 -6.36 -2.37
C THR A 66 15.08 -6.70 -3.60
N GLY A 67 14.17 -5.81 -3.99
CA GLY A 67 13.13 -6.09 -4.99
C GLY A 67 12.09 -7.12 -4.53
N ALA A 68 12.19 -7.61 -3.30
CA ALA A 68 11.32 -8.68 -2.82
C ALA A 68 9.90 -8.15 -2.54
N PRO A 69 8.85 -8.94 -2.81
CA PRO A 69 7.49 -8.56 -2.47
C PRO A 69 7.30 -8.55 -0.94
N TRP A 70 6.61 -7.51 -0.45
CA TRP A 70 6.22 -7.45 0.95
C TRP A 70 5.34 -8.66 1.35
N PRO A 71 5.45 -9.16 2.59
CA PRO A 71 4.56 -10.19 3.09
C PRO A 71 3.10 -9.72 3.06
N SER A 72 2.19 -10.62 2.69
CA SER A 72 0.76 -10.34 2.83
C SER A 72 0.31 -10.40 4.29
N LEU A 73 -0.77 -9.68 4.63
CA LEU A 73 -1.38 -9.73 5.97
C LEU A 73 -1.67 -11.17 6.43
N ASN A 74 -2.15 -12.04 5.52
CA ASN A 74 -2.47 -13.43 5.85
C ASN A 74 -1.21 -14.27 6.08
N ALA A 75 -0.13 -14.03 5.33
CA ALA A 75 1.14 -14.70 5.58
C ALA A 75 1.67 -14.36 6.99
N CYS A 76 1.52 -13.10 7.40
CA CYS A 76 1.90 -12.65 8.74
C CYS A 76 1.05 -13.29 9.82
N LYS A 77 -0.27 -13.23 9.69
CA LYS A 77 -1.17 -13.87 10.64
C LYS A 77 -0.86 -15.36 10.78
N ARG A 78 -0.64 -16.07 9.68
CA ARG A 78 -0.32 -17.50 9.71
C ARG A 78 0.99 -17.80 10.45
N ALA A 79 2.03 -16.98 10.26
CA ALA A 79 3.30 -17.14 10.95
C ALA A 79 3.26 -16.80 12.47
N PHE A 80 2.22 -16.07 12.92
CA PHE A 80 2.10 -15.54 14.28
C PHE A 80 0.73 -15.83 14.91
N GLY A 81 0.23 -17.07 14.78
CA GLY A 81 -0.94 -17.54 15.53
C GLY A 81 -2.23 -16.74 15.27
N GLY A 82 -2.42 -16.26 14.04
CA GLY A 82 -3.57 -15.46 13.63
C GLY A 82 -3.47 -13.95 13.92
N SER A 83 -2.38 -13.49 14.55
CA SER A 83 -2.27 -12.11 15.05
C SER A 83 -1.19 -11.31 14.33
N PHE A 84 -1.61 -10.27 13.61
CA PHE A 84 -0.68 -9.32 12.99
C PHE A 84 0.03 -8.46 14.06
N ALA A 85 -0.67 -8.05 15.12
CA ALA A 85 -0.07 -7.31 16.22
C ALA A 85 1.01 -8.13 16.95
N ALA A 86 0.85 -9.46 17.03
CA ALA A 86 1.90 -10.33 17.57
C ALA A 86 3.14 -10.36 16.68
N ALA A 87 2.98 -10.34 15.35
CA ALA A 87 4.09 -10.22 14.41
C ALA A 87 4.84 -8.89 14.59
N VAL A 88 4.12 -7.77 14.70
CA VAL A 88 4.70 -6.44 14.91
C VAL A 88 5.46 -6.37 16.25
N ARG A 89 4.90 -6.92 17.33
CA ARG A 89 5.60 -7.04 18.62
C ARG A 89 6.85 -7.91 18.53
N ALA A 90 6.77 -9.05 17.88
CA ALA A 90 7.92 -9.94 17.69
C ALA A 90 9.03 -9.31 16.84
N ALA A 91 8.69 -8.33 15.98
CA ALA A 91 9.67 -7.53 15.25
C ALA A 91 10.38 -6.48 16.13
N GLY A 92 9.95 -6.30 17.37
CA GLY A 92 10.48 -5.29 18.31
C GLY A 92 9.77 -3.94 18.21
N LEU A 93 8.61 -3.88 17.56
CA LEU A 93 7.87 -2.63 17.34
C LEU A 93 6.57 -2.60 18.15
N VAL A 94 6.07 -1.38 18.42
CA VAL A 94 4.78 -1.18 19.08
C VAL A 94 3.67 -1.15 18.01
N PRO A 95 2.69 -2.07 18.05
CA PRO A 95 1.58 -2.04 17.10
C PRO A 95 0.71 -0.79 17.29
N HIS A 96 0.13 -0.31 16.20
CA HIS A 96 -0.94 0.68 16.26
C HIS A 96 -2.06 0.20 17.18
N GLY A 97 -2.47 1.04 18.13
CA GLY A 97 -3.55 0.75 19.05
C GLY A 97 -4.86 0.48 18.31
N PRO A 98 -5.79 -0.29 18.91
CA PRO A 98 -7.14 -0.36 18.36
C PRO A 98 -7.72 1.06 18.33
N GLY A 99 -8.13 1.52 17.14
CA GLY A 99 -8.85 2.77 17.02
C GLY A 99 -10.12 2.77 17.90
N PRO A 100 -10.73 3.95 18.14
CA PRO A 100 -11.91 4.05 18.98
C PRO A 100 -12.96 3.05 18.51
N ARG A 101 -13.32 2.08 19.37
CA ARG A 101 -14.51 1.28 19.10
C ARG A 101 -15.67 2.23 19.24
N ALA A 102 -16.43 2.43 18.16
CA ALA A 102 -17.77 2.97 18.31
C ALA A 102 -18.46 2.14 19.40
N ALA A 103 -18.92 2.80 20.47
CA ALA A 103 -19.69 2.13 21.50
C ALA A 103 -20.84 1.37 20.82
N PRO A 104 -21.25 0.19 21.33
CA PRO A 104 -22.37 -0.53 20.76
C PRO A 104 -23.62 0.35 20.91
N GLY A 105 -23.95 1.11 19.85
CA GLY A 105 -25.25 1.71 19.71
C GLY A 105 -26.30 0.59 19.63
N PRO A 106 -27.54 0.84 20.07
CA PRO A 106 -28.58 -0.17 20.02
C PRO A 106 -28.69 -0.71 18.59
N VAL A 107 -28.67 -2.04 18.47
CA VAL A 107 -28.77 -2.78 17.22
C VAL A 107 -29.98 -2.29 16.42
N ARG A 108 -29.74 -1.40 15.47
CA ARG A 108 -30.72 -1.08 14.42
C ARG A 108 -30.61 -2.19 13.38
N SER A 109 -31.66 -3.00 13.31
CA SER A 109 -31.86 -4.02 12.28
C SER A 109 -31.47 -3.49 10.91
N SER A 110 -30.82 -4.35 10.11
CA SER A 110 -30.34 -4.12 8.75
C SER A 110 -31.28 -3.23 7.91
N GLY A 111 -31.02 -1.93 7.93
CA GLY A 111 -31.47 -0.99 6.91
C GLY A 111 -30.27 -0.70 6.03
N THR A 112 -30.42 -0.94 4.73
CA THR A 112 -29.44 -0.63 3.67
C THR A 112 -28.73 0.70 3.95
N LEU A 113 -27.45 0.64 4.31
CA LEU A 113 -26.63 1.84 4.49
C LEU A 113 -26.21 2.36 3.11
N THR A 114 -27.14 3.02 2.43
CA THR A 114 -26.82 4.03 1.42
C THR A 114 -26.43 5.31 2.17
N GLY A 115 -25.25 5.28 2.80
CA GLY A 115 -24.71 6.42 3.54
C GLY A 115 -23.49 6.98 2.81
N THR A 116 -23.71 7.96 1.94
CA THR A 116 -22.65 8.81 1.40
C THR A 116 -21.93 9.48 2.58
N ILE A 117 -20.64 9.17 2.78
CA ILE A 117 -19.79 9.89 3.73
C ILE A 117 -19.54 11.27 3.12
N PRO A 118 -20.09 12.37 3.66
CA PRO A 118 -19.83 13.71 3.15
C PRO A 118 -18.50 14.17 3.75
N GLY A 119 -17.45 14.22 2.94
CA GLY A 119 -16.16 14.73 3.40
C GLY A 119 -14.96 14.70 2.45
N ASN A 120 -15.05 14.12 1.24
CA ASN A 120 -13.85 13.94 0.38
C ASN A 120 -13.77 14.84 -0.87
N VAL A 121 -14.88 15.41 -1.35
CA VAL A 121 -14.88 16.13 -2.64
C VAL A 121 -13.99 17.38 -2.62
N ALA A 122 -13.86 18.05 -1.46
CA ALA A 122 -13.02 19.23 -1.31
C ALA A 122 -11.52 18.90 -1.31
N LEU A 123 -11.13 17.77 -0.71
CA LEU A 123 -9.74 17.28 -0.70
C LEU A 123 -9.30 16.78 -2.07
N ASP A 124 -10.20 16.08 -2.77
CA ASP A 124 -9.93 15.60 -4.14
C ASP A 124 -9.75 16.78 -5.12
N ALA A 125 -10.58 17.83 -5.00
CA ALA A 125 -10.43 19.05 -5.80
C ALA A 125 -9.12 19.80 -5.53
N GLU A 126 -8.66 19.82 -4.28
CA GLU A 126 -7.37 20.42 -3.90
C GLU A 126 -6.18 19.62 -4.45
N VAL A 127 -6.24 18.30 -4.39
CA VAL A 127 -5.22 17.41 -4.96
C VAL A 127 -5.13 17.58 -6.47
N ASP A 128 -6.26 17.69 -7.18
CA ASP A 128 -6.25 17.89 -8.63
C ASP A 128 -5.75 19.28 -9.01
N ALA A 129 -6.10 20.33 -8.24
CA ALA A 129 -5.54 21.66 -8.43
C ALA A 129 -4.01 21.69 -8.26
N LEU A 130 -3.47 20.95 -7.29
CA LEU A 130 -2.04 20.82 -7.07
C LEU A 130 -1.35 20.06 -8.22
N ARG A 131 -1.95 18.98 -8.73
CA ARG A 131 -1.44 18.26 -9.91
C ARG A 131 -1.36 19.14 -11.15
N THR A 132 -2.41 19.93 -11.42
CA THR A 132 -2.41 20.89 -12.53
C THR A 132 -1.30 21.92 -12.37
N ARG A 133 -1.06 22.39 -11.14
CA ARG A 133 -0.01 23.38 -10.87
C ARG A 133 1.40 22.81 -11.08
N ILE A 134 1.64 21.57 -10.67
CA ILE A 134 2.92 20.88 -10.92
C ILE A 134 3.17 20.77 -12.43
N ALA A 135 2.19 20.26 -13.19
CA ALA A 135 2.34 20.10 -14.64
C ALA A 135 2.64 21.43 -15.36
N ARG A 136 2.02 22.53 -14.92
CA ARG A 136 2.30 23.87 -15.46
C ARG A 136 3.73 24.32 -15.19
N LEU A 137 4.24 24.10 -13.97
CA LEU A 137 5.60 24.48 -13.60
C LEU A 137 6.64 23.67 -14.37
N GLU A 138 6.38 22.37 -14.56
CA GLU A 138 7.24 21.49 -15.37
C GLU A 138 7.30 21.95 -16.83
N ALA A 139 6.17 22.34 -17.43
CA ALA A 139 6.12 22.89 -18.78
C ALA A 139 6.91 24.20 -18.90
N GLN A 140 6.79 25.10 -17.91
CA GLN A 140 7.54 26.36 -17.88
C GLN A 140 9.05 26.14 -17.75
N LEU A 141 9.47 25.14 -16.96
CA LEU A 141 10.88 24.76 -16.82
C LEU A 141 11.43 24.14 -18.12
N ALA A 142 10.65 23.28 -18.78
CA ALA A 142 11.03 22.69 -20.06
C ALA A 142 11.22 23.76 -21.15
N ASP A 143 10.29 24.71 -21.23
CA ASP A 143 10.35 25.79 -22.20
C ASP A 143 11.51 26.76 -21.91
N SER A 144 11.74 27.10 -20.64
CA SER A 144 12.90 27.92 -20.24
C SER A 144 14.23 27.25 -20.60
N ARG A 145 14.34 25.93 -20.43
CA ARG A 145 15.53 25.15 -20.82
C ARG A 145 15.71 25.11 -22.34
N GLN A 146 14.63 25.00 -23.11
CA GLN A 146 14.69 24.98 -24.57
C GLN A 146 15.09 26.34 -25.13
N ARG A 147 14.60 27.44 -24.54
CA ARG A 147 15.03 28.80 -24.87
C ARG A 147 16.51 29.02 -24.54
N ALA A 148 16.98 28.60 -23.37
CA ALA A 148 18.38 28.72 -22.99
C ALA A 148 19.33 27.93 -23.93
N ARG A 149 18.87 26.77 -24.44
CA ARG A 149 19.62 25.99 -25.44
C ARG A 149 19.69 26.69 -26.79
N ARG A 150 18.58 27.26 -27.27
CA ARG A 150 18.53 28.01 -28.55
C ARG A 150 19.30 29.33 -28.53
N MET A 151 19.56 29.91 -27.36
CA MET A 151 20.37 31.13 -27.22
C MET A 151 21.88 30.83 -27.13
N SER A 152 22.26 29.57 -26.94
CA SER A 152 23.66 29.12 -26.85
C SER A 152 24.18 28.47 -28.14
N ASP A 153 23.35 28.45 -29.20
CA ASP A 153 23.60 27.90 -30.54
C ASP A 153 23.49 29.07 -31.53
#